data_AF-A0A5E7YKE8-F1
#
_entry.id   AF-A0A5E7YKE8-F1
#
_cell.length_a   1.000
_cell.length_b   1.000
_cell.length_c   1.000
_cell.angle_alpha   90.00
_cell.angle_beta   90.00
_cell.angle_gamma   90.00
#
_symmetry.space_group_name_H-M   'P 1'
#
loop_
_entity.id
_entity.type
_entity.pdbx_description
1 polymer ?
#
loop_
_entity_poly.entity_id
_entity_poly.type
_entity_poly.pdbx_seq_one_letter_code
_entity_poly.pdbx_strand_id
1 'polypeptide(L)'
;MKHIFKLSEELLEKLSSVMAAALLIVGMNACQPSTEVKEQPPLTGEALIKRGEYLINAGACGDCHSPKIMTETGPIPDPDRLLSGHPKDEILPPIVNTSDWILFSTGVTSFVGPWGQSFAANLTPHATGIGNWTFEHFKTAIRKGKYKGLEGSRNLVPPMPWQFYSHISDDDLYALFAYLKSIKPVDNQVPAYISPENLSLNTVQNAE
;
A
#
# COMPACT_ATOMS: atom_id res chain seq x y z
N MET A 1 -2.05 73.54 14.00
CA MET A 1 -0.99 72.59 13.59
C MET A 1 -0.25 71.93 14.76
N LYS A 2 0.09 72.62 15.86
CA LYS A 2 0.82 72.01 17.01
C LYS A 2 0.07 70.88 17.74
N HIS A 3 -1.27 70.93 17.80
CA HIS A 3 -2.06 69.87 18.47
C HIS A 3 -2.14 68.55 17.68
N ILE A 4 -2.04 68.59 16.35
CA ILE A 4 -2.15 67.40 15.49
C ILE A 4 -0.85 66.58 15.56
N PHE A 5 0.32 67.23 15.67
CA PHE A 5 1.61 66.57 15.84
C PHE A 5 1.77 65.86 17.19
N LYS A 6 1.18 66.40 18.27
CA LYS A 6 1.24 65.79 19.59
C LYS A 6 0.40 64.51 19.69
N LEU A 7 -0.72 64.47 18.98
CA LEU A 7 -1.57 63.28 18.86
C LEU A 7 -0.89 62.14 18.07
N SER A 8 -0.06 62.46 17.07
CA SER A 8 0.69 61.42 16.33
C SER A 8 1.82 60.81 17.14
N GLU A 9 2.52 61.59 17.98
CA GLU A 9 3.59 61.06 18.85
C GLU A 9 3.03 60.15 19.96
N GLU A 10 1.96 60.56 20.65
CA GLU A 10 1.29 59.71 21.64
C GLU A 10 0.72 58.42 21.02
N LEU A 11 0.22 58.49 19.78
CA LEU A 11 -0.28 57.33 19.06
C LEU A 11 0.87 56.39 18.64
N LEU A 12 2.01 56.94 18.21
CA LEU A 12 3.23 56.18 17.89
C LEU A 12 3.84 55.51 19.12
N GLU A 13 3.88 56.19 20.28
CA GLU A 13 4.35 55.58 21.54
C GLU A 13 3.40 54.48 22.04
N LYS A 14 2.09 54.68 21.94
CA LYS A 14 1.10 53.65 22.29
C LYS A 14 1.14 52.46 21.33
N LEU A 15 1.35 52.69 20.03
CA LEU A 15 1.53 51.61 19.04
C LEU A 15 2.83 50.84 19.28
N SER A 16 3.91 51.52 19.65
CA SER A 16 5.20 50.91 20.02
C SER A 16 5.10 50.05 21.29
N SER A 17 4.43 50.53 22.33
CA SER A 17 4.26 49.78 23.58
C SER A 17 3.32 48.57 23.43
N VAL A 18 2.26 48.69 22.62
CA VAL A 18 1.37 47.57 22.30
C VAL A 18 2.08 46.51 21.43
N MET A 19 2.90 46.92 20.46
CA MET A 19 3.73 45.98 19.68
C MET A 19 4.78 45.28 20.54
N ALA A 20 5.45 46.00 21.44
CA ALA A 20 6.43 45.41 22.37
C ALA A 20 5.78 44.39 23.32
N ALA A 21 4.59 44.70 23.85
CA ALA A 21 3.83 43.78 24.68
C ALA A 21 3.34 42.54 23.91
N ALA A 22 2.90 42.70 22.65
CA ALA A 22 2.49 41.58 21.80
C ALA A 22 3.67 40.66 21.42
N LEU A 23 4.86 41.21 21.17
CA LEU A 23 6.09 40.45 20.91
C LEU A 23 6.56 39.67 22.15
N LEU A 24 6.37 40.20 23.35
CA LEU A 24 6.70 39.51 24.60
C LEU A 24 5.75 38.32 24.87
N ILE A 25 4.46 38.45 24.57
CA ILE A 25 3.48 37.36 24.76
C ILE A 25 3.72 36.20 23.79
N VAL A 26 4.15 36.48 22.55
CA VAL A 26 4.51 35.44 21.58
C VAL A 26 5.85 34.77 21.92
N GLY A 27 6.81 35.52 22.46
CA GLY A 27 8.11 34.99 22.87
C GLY A 27 8.06 34.02 24.06
N MET A 28 7.08 34.14 24.96
CA MET A 28 6.96 33.27 26.13
C MET A 28 6.36 31.89 25.83
N ASN A 29 5.60 31.74 24.74
CA ASN A 29 5.08 30.43 24.30
C ASN A 29 6.07 29.62 23.44
N ALA A 30 7.17 30.23 22.99
CA ALA A 30 8.22 29.55 22.23
C ALA A 30 9.18 28.71 23.11
N CYS A 31 9.10 28.88 24.43
CA CYS A 31 9.88 28.14 25.42
C CYS A 31 9.01 27.15 26.21
N GLN A 32 8.10 26.42 25.55
CA GLN A 32 7.70 25.14 26.11
C GLN A 32 8.80 24.12 25.77
N PRO A 33 9.38 23.40 26.75
CA PRO A 33 10.23 22.27 26.43
C PRO A 33 9.42 21.36 25.51
N SER A 34 10.00 20.97 24.37
CA SER A 34 9.39 20.02 23.45
C SER A 34 8.88 18.86 24.29
N THR A 35 7.57 18.63 24.30
CA THR A 35 6.97 17.49 24.97
C THR A 35 7.76 16.27 24.53
N GLU A 36 8.47 15.66 25.47
CA GLU A 36 9.26 14.47 25.24
C GLU A 36 8.31 13.45 24.58
N VAL A 37 8.50 13.20 23.29
CA VAL A 37 7.68 12.21 22.57
C VAL A 37 8.08 10.88 23.19
N LYS A 38 7.30 10.44 24.18
CA LYS A 38 7.50 9.12 24.79
C LYS A 38 7.36 8.10 23.68
N GLU A 39 8.49 7.50 23.32
CA GLU A 39 8.55 6.40 22.37
C GLU A 39 7.60 5.32 22.88
N GLN A 40 6.54 5.08 22.11
CA GLN A 40 5.56 4.05 22.44
C GLN A 40 6.26 2.69 22.30
N PRO A 41 6.09 1.77 23.27
CA PRO A 41 6.66 0.44 23.13
C PRO A 41 6.12 -0.26 21.87
N PRO A 42 6.90 -1.14 21.21
CA PRO A 42 6.46 -1.87 20.03
C PRO A 42 5.14 -2.61 20.27
N LEU A 43 4.23 -2.58 19.28
CA LEU A 43 2.98 -3.32 19.35
C LEU A 43 3.25 -4.83 19.41
N THR A 44 2.47 -5.54 20.21
CA THR A 44 2.57 -7.01 20.35
C THR A 44 1.17 -7.65 20.39
N GLY A 45 1.12 -8.97 20.21
CA GLY A 45 -0.10 -9.76 20.33
C GLY A 45 -1.24 -9.25 19.44
N GLU A 46 -2.45 -9.16 20.00
CA GLU A 46 -3.66 -8.74 19.29
C GLU A 46 -3.54 -7.31 18.72
N ALA A 47 -2.89 -6.38 19.43
CA ALA A 47 -2.72 -5.01 18.96
C ALA A 47 -1.88 -4.93 17.69
N LEU A 48 -0.84 -5.77 17.58
CA LEU A 48 -0.02 -5.90 16.38
C LEU A 48 -0.85 -6.44 15.20
N ILE A 49 -1.66 -7.48 15.44
CA ILE A 49 -2.53 -8.07 14.41
C ILE A 49 -3.56 -7.06 13.92
N LYS A 50 -4.22 -6.32 14.82
CA LYS A 50 -5.17 -5.25 14.44
C LYS A 50 -4.52 -4.12 13.68
N ARG A 51 -3.27 -3.77 14.02
CA ARG A 51 -2.49 -2.79 13.23
C ARG A 51 -2.23 -3.30 11.81
N GLY A 52 -1.85 -4.57 11.66
CA GLY A 52 -1.66 -5.19 10.36
C GLY A 52 -2.93 -5.25 9.53
N GLU A 53 -4.06 -5.62 10.13
CA GLU A 53 -5.38 -5.61 9.50
C GLU A 53 -5.75 -4.21 8.99
N TYR A 54 -5.60 -3.20 9.84
CA TYR A 54 -5.82 -1.80 9.46
C TYR A 54 -4.97 -1.41 8.25
N LEU A 55 -3.68 -1.77 8.25
CA LEU A 55 -2.77 -1.45 7.16
C LEU A 55 -3.11 -2.19 5.86
N ILE A 56 -3.55 -3.45 5.92
CA ILE A 56 -4.04 -4.19 4.74
C ILE A 56 -5.23 -3.47 4.11
N ASN A 57 -6.18 -3.04 4.94
CA ASN A 57 -7.40 -2.37 4.50
C ASN A 57 -7.11 -0.95 3.97
N ALA A 58 -6.38 -0.14 4.73
CA ALA A 58 -6.03 1.23 4.35
C ALA A 58 -5.06 1.28 3.16
N GLY A 59 -4.17 0.29 3.04
CA GLY A 59 -3.24 0.13 1.93
C GLY A 59 -3.86 -0.51 0.69
N ALA A 60 -5.14 -0.90 0.73
CA ALA A 60 -5.89 -1.52 -0.37
C ALA A 60 -5.23 -2.81 -0.92
N CYS A 61 -4.51 -3.57 -0.08
CA CYS A 61 -3.84 -4.79 -0.53
C CYS A 61 -4.86 -5.83 -1.04
N GLY A 62 -6.04 -5.89 -0.42
CA GLY A 62 -7.12 -6.79 -0.79
C GLY A 62 -7.78 -6.50 -2.14
N ASP A 63 -7.59 -5.32 -2.71
CA ASP A 63 -8.25 -4.92 -3.96
C ASP A 63 -7.73 -5.72 -5.15
N CYS A 64 -6.43 -6.02 -5.17
CA CYS A 64 -5.83 -6.89 -6.18
C CYS A 64 -5.63 -8.33 -5.67
N HIS A 65 -5.38 -8.52 -4.38
CA HIS A 65 -5.05 -9.84 -3.83
C HIS A 65 -6.25 -10.65 -3.34
N SER A 66 -7.47 -10.13 -3.44
CA SER A 66 -8.69 -10.93 -3.16
C SER A 66 -9.50 -11.09 -4.44
N PRO A 67 -9.87 -12.32 -4.84
CA PRO A 67 -10.86 -12.54 -5.89
C PRO A 67 -12.15 -11.74 -5.60
N LYS A 68 -12.89 -11.39 -6.65
CA LYS A 68 -14.13 -10.64 -6.53
C LYS A 68 -15.34 -11.50 -6.90
N ILE A 69 -16.42 -11.29 -6.17
CA ILE A 69 -17.75 -11.76 -6.51
C ILE A 69 -18.51 -10.59 -7.14
N MET A 70 -19.10 -10.81 -8.31
CA MET A 70 -19.92 -9.80 -8.99
C MET A 70 -21.29 -9.74 -8.34
N THR A 71 -21.66 -8.57 -7.82
CA THR A 71 -22.98 -8.29 -7.23
C THR A 71 -23.69 -7.19 -8.03
N GLU A 72 -24.96 -6.95 -7.73
CA GLU A 72 -25.74 -5.87 -8.34
C GLU A 72 -25.12 -4.48 -8.11
N THR A 73 -24.42 -4.29 -7.00
CA THR A 73 -23.73 -3.03 -6.65
C THR A 73 -22.27 -2.98 -7.11
N GLY A 74 -21.82 -3.97 -7.87
CA GLY A 74 -20.45 -4.09 -8.36
C GLY A 74 -19.63 -5.21 -7.71
N PRO A 75 -18.34 -5.32 -8.05
CA PRO A 75 -17.46 -6.35 -7.51
C PRO A 75 -17.16 -6.11 -6.02
N ILE A 76 -17.35 -7.14 -5.20
CA ILE A 76 -16.92 -7.14 -3.80
C ILE A 76 -15.86 -8.23 -3.58
N PRO A 77 -14.92 -8.08 -2.63
CA PRO A 77 -14.03 -9.17 -2.23
C PRO A 77 -14.79 -10.43 -1.85
N ASP A 78 -14.34 -11.58 -2.36
CA ASP A 78 -14.83 -12.89 -1.96
C ASP A 78 -14.44 -13.15 -0.50
N PRO A 79 -15.40 -13.22 0.44
CA PRO A 79 -15.12 -13.39 1.87
C PRO A 79 -14.46 -14.73 2.18
N ASP A 80 -14.65 -15.76 1.35
CA ASP A 80 -14.07 -17.09 1.55
C ASP A 80 -12.65 -17.20 0.98
N ARG A 81 -12.26 -16.24 0.13
CA ARG A 81 -10.98 -16.22 -0.59
C ARG A 81 -10.20 -14.93 -0.41
N LEU A 82 -10.44 -14.17 0.66
CA LEU A 82 -9.71 -12.94 0.97
C LEU A 82 -8.19 -13.16 0.91
N LEU A 83 -7.50 -12.25 0.23
CA LEU A 83 -6.02 -12.21 0.12
C LEU A 83 -5.40 -13.47 -0.53
N SER A 84 -6.20 -14.33 -1.15
CA SER A 84 -5.72 -15.59 -1.74
C SER A 84 -5.12 -15.45 -3.15
N GLY A 85 -5.12 -14.25 -3.73
CA GLY A 85 -4.56 -13.96 -5.06
C GLY A 85 -5.51 -14.32 -6.21
N HIS A 86 -4.96 -14.45 -7.42
CA HIS A 86 -5.72 -14.90 -8.58
C HIS A 86 -6.15 -16.37 -8.41
N PRO A 87 -7.44 -16.70 -8.56
CA PRO A 87 -7.91 -18.08 -8.47
C PRO A 87 -7.18 -19.04 -9.42
N LYS A 88 -6.70 -20.18 -8.91
CA LYS A 88 -6.07 -21.24 -9.71
C LYS A 88 -7.01 -21.89 -10.73
N ASP A 89 -8.30 -21.71 -10.52
CA ASP A 89 -9.43 -22.32 -11.22
C ASP A 89 -10.20 -21.32 -12.10
N GLU A 90 -9.80 -20.03 -12.13
CA GLU A 90 -10.42 -19.04 -13.00
C GLU A 90 -9.98 -19.26 -14.46
N ILE A 91 -10.97 -19.42 -15.34
CA ILE A 91 -10.75 -19.45 -16.78
C ILE A 91 -10.84 -18.02 -17.29
N LEU A 92 -9.70 -17.48 -17.71
CA LEU A 92 -9.65 -16.13 -18.27
C LEU A 92 -10.10 -16.13 -19.73
N PRO A 93 -10.82 -15.08 -20.19
CA PRO A 93 -11.19 -14.94 -21.58
C PRO A 93 -9.94 -14.75 -22.46
N PRO A 94 -10.07 -14.95 -23.79
CA PRO A 94 -9.00 -14.65 -24.73
C PRO A 94 -8.52 -13.20 -24.58
N ILE A 95 -7.22 -13.02 -24.68
CA ILE A 95 -6.61 -11.69 -24.58
C ILE A 95 -6.88 -10.95 -25.88
N VAL A 96 -7.62 -9.85 -25.77
CA VAL A 96 -7.82 -8.90 -26.86
C VAL A 96 -6.62 -7.96 -26.98
N ASN A 97 -6.49 -7.27 -28.11
CA ASN A 97 -5.37 -6.34 -28.33
C ASN A 97 -5.32 -5.25 -27.23
N THR A 98 -4.19 -5.15 -26.53
CA THR A 98 -3.92 -4.23 -25.41
C THR A 98 -3.08 -3.02 -25.81
N SER A 99 -2.90 -2.72 -27.11
CA SER A 99 -1.89 -1.76 -27.63
C SER A 99 -1.80 -0.43 -26.85
N ASP A 100 -2.94 0.11 -26.41
CA ASP A 100 -3.00 1.38 -25.66
C ASP A 100 -3.59 1.23 -24.24
N TRP A 101 -3.99 0.02 -23.84
CA TRP A 101 -4.76 -0.22 -22.61
C TRP A 101 -4.17 -1.36 -21.80
N ILE A 102 -4.14 -1.18 -20.48
CA ILE A 102 -3.88 -2.29 -19.57
C ILE A 102 -5.21 -3.02 -19.37
N LEU A 103 -5.22 -4.33 -19.61
CA LEU A 103 -6.40 -5.16 -19.38
C LEU A 103 -6.37 -5.73 -17.96
N PHE A 104 -7.51 -5.64 -17.28
CA PHE A 104 -7.73 -6.18 -15.94
C PHE A 104 -8.79 -7.28 -16.05
N SER A 105 -8.59 -8.41 -15.38
CA SER A 105 -9.68 -9.38 -15.24
C SER A 105 -10.82 -8.80 -14.39
N THR A 106 -12.02 -9.35 -14.53
CA THR A 106 -13.18 -8.96 -13.70
C THR A 106 -12.90 -9.12 -12.20
N GLY A 107 -12.13 -10.15 -11.83
CA GLY A 107 -11.67 -10.36 -10.45
C GLY A 107 -10.59 -9.37 -9.98
N VAL A 108 -10.06 -8.52 -10.86
CA VAL A 108 -8.96 -7.58 -10.59
C VAL A 108 -7.72 -8.31 -10.04
N THR A 109 -7.47 -9.52 -10.53
CA THR A 109 -6.38 -10.39 -10.05
C THR A 109 -5.43 -10.83 -11.16
N SER A 110 -5.80 -10.62 -12.43
CA SER A 110 -4.94 -10.82 -13.60
C SER A 110 -4.82 -9.51 -14.38
N PHE A 111 -3.61 -9.20 -14.84
CA PHE A 111 -3.31 -7.94 -15.50
C PHE A 111 -2.45 -8.17 -16.74
N VAL A 112 -2.85 -7.60 -17.87
CA VAL A 112 -2.12 -7.70 -19.14
C VAL A 112 -1.69 -6.32 -19.59
N GLY A 113 -0.41 -6.19 -19.95
CA GLY A 113 0.16 -4.96 -20.50
C GLY A 113 1.44 -5.23 -21.27
N PRO A 114 2.23 -4.18 -21.59
CA PRO A 114 3.50 -4.33 -22.31
C PRO A 114 4.54 -5.22 -21.60
N TRP A 115 4.37 -5.47 -20.31
CA TRP A 115 5.18 -6.40 -19.53
C TRP A 115 4.71 -7.85 -19.62
N GLY A 116 3.67 -8.19 -20.40
CA GLY A 116 3.07 -9.52 -20.46
C GLY A 116 1.87 -9.64 -19.52
N GLN A 117 1.62 -10.83 -18.98
CA GLN A 117 0.51 -11.10 -18.07
C GLN A 117 1.01 -11.45 -16.67
N SER A 118 0.53 -10.72 -15.68
CA SER A 118 0.82 -10.91 -14.26
C SER A 118 -0.43 -11.32 -13.49
N PHE A 119 -0.20 -12.00 -12.36
CA PHE A 119 -1.25 -12.50 -11.48
C PHE A 119 -0.97 -12.07 -10.05
N ALA A 120 -2.01 -11.64 -9.33
CA ALA A 120 -1.92 -11.31 -7.92
C ALA A 120 -1.58 -12.56 -7.10
N ALA A 121 -0.58 -12.45 -6.23
CA ALA A 121 -0.08 -13.57 -5.44
C ALA A 121 -1.02 -13.95 -4.29
N ASN A 122 -0.96 -15.21 -3.85
CA ASN A 122 -1.60 -15.66 -2.61
C ASN A 122 -0.81 -15.13 -1.40
N LEU A 123 -1.43 -14.26 -0.60
CA LEU A 123 -0.82 -13.65 0.59
C LEU A 123 -1.19 -14.38 1.89
N THR A 124 -2.01 -15.42 1.81
CA THR A 124 -2.41 -16.20 3.00
C THR A 124 -1.25 -17.07 3.51
N PRO A 125 -1.28 -17.57 4.77
CA PRO A 125 -0.20 -18.37 5.32
C PRO A 125 -0.19 -19.82 4.82
N HIS A 126 -0.87 -20.12 3.71
CA HIS A 126 -0.78 -21.42 3.05
C HIS A 126 0.59 -21.62 2.37
N ALA A 127 0.98 -22.88 2.14
CA ALA A 127 2.25 -23.22 1.47
C ALA A 127 2.35 -22.69 0.03
N THR A 128 1.21 -22.53 -0.66
CA THR A 128 1.13 -21.89 -1.99
C THR A 128 1.12 -20.37 -1.94
N GLY A 129 1.00 -19.79 -0.74
CA GLY A 129 1.11 -18.35 -0.46
C GLY A 129 2.41 -18.00 0.28
N ILE A 130 2.30 -17.24 1.37
CA ILE A 130 3.46 -16.81 2.19
C ILE A 130 3.71 -17.72 3.40
N GLY A 131 3.12 -18.92 3.43
CA GLY A 131 3.26 -19.89 4.52
C GLY A 131 4.71 -20.15 4.95
N ASN A 132 5.60 -20.29 3.96
CA ASN A 132 7.01 -20.58 4.17
C ASN A 132 7.91 -19.34 4.11
N TRP A 133 7.35 -18.13 4.03
CA TRP A 133 8.15 -16.91 3.96
C TRP A 133 8.61 -16.50 5.35
N THR A 134 9.85 -16.02 5.42
CA THR A 134 10.35 -15.27 6.58
C THR A 134 9.92 -13.82 6.47
N PHE A 135 9.98 -13.08 7.59
CA PHE A 135 9.79 -11.64 7.55
C PHE A 135 10.78 -10.95 6.61
N GLU A 136 12.04 -11.41 6.56
CA GLU A 136 13.05 -10.84 5.66
C GLU A 136 12.71 -11.03 4.17
N HIS A 137 12.14 -12.17 3.78
CA HIS A 137 11.62 -12.35 2.43
C HIS A 137 10.46 -11.39 2.15
N PHE A 138 9.51 -11.28 3.07
CA PHE A 138 8.40 -10.34 2.92
C PHE A 138 8.89 -8.89 2.79
N LYS A 139 9.78 -8.45 3.68
CA LYS A 139 10.41 -7.14 3.67
C LYS A 139 11.16 -6.91 2.36
N THR A 140 11.94 -7.87 1.89
CA THR A 140 12.68 -7.75 0.62
C THR A 140 11.74 -7.63 -0.57
N ALA A 141 10.63 -8.37 -0.59
CA ALA A 141 9.62 -8.28 -1.65
C ALA A 141 8.99 -6.87 -1.70
N ILE A 142 8.64 -6.29 -0.56
CA ILE A 142 8.00 -4.96 -0.50
C ILE A 142 9.01 -3.82 -0.70
N ARG A 143 10.19 -3.90 -0.06
CA ARG A 143 11.22 -2.85 -0.12
C ARG A 143 11.91 -2.76 -1.48
N LYS A 144 12.18 -3.90 -2.10
CA LYS A 144 13.01 -3.98 -3.31
C LYS A 144 12.27 -4.50 -4.54
N GLY A 145 10.99 -4.85 -4.38
CA GLY A 145 10.21 -5.40 -5.48
C GLY A 145 10.77 -6.71 -6.02
N LYS A 146 11.28 -7.61 -5.17
CA LYS A 146 11.86 -8.89 -5.60
C LYS A 146 10.86 -10.03 -5.48
N TYR A 147 10.79 -10.87 -6.51
CA TYR A 147 9.88 -12.01 -6.53
C TYR A 147 10.20 -12.98 -5.39
N LYS A 148 9.17 -13.31 -4.59
CA LYS A 148 9.30 -14.11 -3.36
C LYS A 148 10.27 -13.56 -2.32
N GLY A 149 10.71 -12.30 -2.45
CA GLY A 149 11.71 -11.73 -1.56
C GLY A 149 13.10 -12.33 -1.70
N LEU A 150 13.39 -13.00 -2.81
CA LEU A 150 14.67 -13.66 -3.04
C LEU A 150 15.61 -12.73 -3.82
N GLU A 151 16.81 -12.52 -3.29
CA GLU A 151 17.86 -11.81 -4.00
C GLU A 151 18.24 -12.54 -5.30
N GLY A 152 18.51 -11.80 -6.37
CA GLY A 152 18.78 -12.36 -7.69
C GLY A 152 17.55 -12.90 -8.45
N SER A 153 16.37 -12.94 -7.81
CA SER A 153 15.13 -13.23 -8.53
C SER A 153 14.71 -12.08 -9.45
N ARG A 154 13.79 -12.36 -10.36
CA ARG A 154 13.12 -11.32 -11.17
C ARG A 154 12.44 -10.29 -10.26
N ASN A 155 12.22 -9.10 -10.80
CA ASN A 155 11.40 -8.11 -10.12
C ASN A 155 9.92 -8.55 -10.07
N LEU A 156 9.17 -8.00 -9.12
CA LEU A 156 7.72 -7.98 -9.14
C LEU A 156 7.28 -7.25 -10.41
N VAL A 157 6.35 -7.86 -11.11
CA VAL A 157 5.80 -7.35 -12.36
C VAL A 157 4.60 -6.45 -12.03
N PRO A 158 4.33 -5.41 -12.84
CA PRO A 158 3.18 -4.54 -12.62
C PRO A 158 1.86 -5.32 -12.53
N PRO A 159 0.82 -4.77 -11.86
CA PRO A 159 0.75 -3.42 -11.33
C PRO A 159 1.10 -3.31 -9.84
N MET A 160 1.69 -4.34 -9.21
CA MET A 160 1.98 -4.33 -7.77
C MET A 160 2.80 -3.08 -7.39
N PRO A 161 2.26 -2.15 -6.57
CA PRO A 161 2.85 -0.83 -6.36
C PRO A 161 3.90 -0.84 -5.23
N TRP A 162 4.85 -1.78 -5.31
CA TRP A 162 5.85 -2.00 -4.28
C TRP A 162 6.70 -0.76 -3.99
N GLN A 163 6.93 0.11 -4.98
CA GLN A 163 7.67 1.36 -4.80
C GLN A 163 6.99 2.28 -3.78
N PHE A 164 5.67 2.34 -3.78
CA PHE A 164 4.92 3.15 -2.82
C PHE A 164 4.95 2.52 -1.42
N TYR A 165 4.77 1.19 -1.35
CA TYR A 165 4.84 0.46 -0.09
C TYR A 165 6.27 0.34 0.47
N SER A 166 7.29 0.58 -0.35
CA SER A 166 8.71 0.57 0.05
C SER A 166 9.07 1.64 1.07
N HIS A 167 8.14 2.53 1.44
CA HIS A 167 8.30 3.59 2.42
C HIS A 167 7.57 3.33 3.76
N ILE A 168 6.76 2.27 3.87
CA ILE A 168 6.08 1.89 5.13
C ILE A 168 7.13 1.67 6.23
N SER A 169 6.88 1.95 7.51
CA SER A 169 7.91 1.67 8.54
C SER A 169 8.18 0.16 8.69
N ASP A 170 9.34 -0.23 9.25
CA ASP A 170 9.60 -1.65 9.49
C ASP A 170 8.60 -2.26 10.49
N ASP A 171 8.16 -1.50 11.49
CA ASP A 171 7.13 -1.91 12.45
C ASP A 171 5.77 -2.16 11.76
N ASP A 172 5.38 -1.28 10.84
CA ASP A 172 4.14 -1.46 10.08
C ASP A 172 4.25 -2.60 9.06
N LEU A 173 5.41 -2.80 8.44
CA LEU A 173 5.66 -3.99 7.60
C LEU A 173 5.59 -5.28 8.44
N TYR A 174 6.10 -5.27 9.66
CA TYR A 174 6.02 -6.41 10.56
C TYR A 174 4.58 -6.66 10.99
N ALA A 175 3.80 -5.62 11.29
CA ALA A 175 2.37 -5.72 11.58
C ALA A 175 1.59 -6.32 10.40
N LEU A 176 1.82 -5.82 9.18
CA LEU A 176 1.26 -6.38 7.95
C LEU A 176 1.56 -7.88 7.83
N PHE A 177 2.84 -8.26 7.96
CA PHE A 177 3.25 -9.65 7.91
C PHE A 177 2.57 -10.48 9.00
N ALA A 178 2.58 -10.03 10.25
CA ALA A 178 1.96 -10.73 11.38
C ALA A 178 0.46 -10.97 11.15
N TYR A 179 -0.27 -9.97 10.66
CA TYR A 179 -1.67 -10.13 10.28
C TYR A 179 -1.84 -11.17 9.17
N LEU A 180 -1.08 -11.07 8.07
CA LEU A 180 -1.12 -12.05 6.98
C LEU A 180 -0.75 -13.46 7.44
N LYS A 181 0.07 -13.61 8.48
CA LYS A 181 0.38 -14.91 9.09
C LYS A 181 -0.72 -15.45 10.01
N SER A 182 -1.66 -14.61 10.44
CA SER A 182 -2.74 -14.96 11.37
C SER A 182 -4.06 -15.35 10.70
N ILE A 183 -4.28 -14.93 9.45
CA ILE A 183 -5.53 -15.21 8.71
C ILE A 183 -5.64 -16.68 8.28
N LYS A 184 -6.86 -17.08 7.89
CA LYS A 184 -7.13 -18.44 7.39
C LYS A 184 -6.25 -18.75 6.16
N PRO A 185 -5.50 -19.86 6.15
CA PRO A 185 -4.75 -20.28 4.97
C PRO A 185 -5.69 -20.74 3.85
N VAL A 186 -5.39 -20.36 2.61
CA VAL A 186 -6.16 -20.77 1.42
C VAL A 186 -5.24 -21.48 0.43
N ASP A 187 -5.60 -22.71 0.06
CA ASP A 187 -4.91 -23.47 -0.99
C ASP A 187 -5.22 -22.93 -2.38
N ASN A 188 -4.40 -21.97 -2.80
CA ASN A 188 -4.48 -21.35 -4.10
C ASN A 188 -3.08 -21.21 -4.72
N GLN A 189 -2.77 -22.04 -5.70
CA GLN A 189 -1.53 -21.98 -6.47
C GLN A 189 -1.75 -21.08 -7.68
N VAL A 190 -1.37 -19.81 -7.52
CA VAL A 190 -1.49 -18.80 -8.57
C VAL A 190 -0.66 -19.20 -9.81
N PRO A 191 -1.15 -18.97 -11.03
CA PRO A 191 -0.39 -19.18 -12.26
C PRO A 191 0.93 -18.40 -12.30
N ALA A 192 1.89 -18.91 -13.08
CA ALA A 192 3.15 -18.22 -13.30
C ALA A 192 2.95 -16.98 -14.19
N TYR A 193 3.82 -15.99 -13.99
CA TYR A 193 3.93 -14.83 -14.89
C TYR A 193 4.20 -15.28 -16.34
N ILE A 194 3.50 -14.66 -17.30
CA ILE A 194 3.69 -14.91 -18.73
C ILE A 194 4.40 -13.70 -19.34
N SER A 195 5.58 -13.93 -19.92
CA SER A 195 6.36 -12.88 -20.59
C SER A 195 5.65 -12.33 -21.83
N PRO A 196 5.98 -11.12 -22.30
CA PRO A 196 5.44 -10.59 -23.57
C PRO A 196 5.64 -11.54 -24.75
N GLU A 197 6.80 -12.20 -24.81
CA GLU A 197 7.16 -13.18 -25.83
C GLU A 197 6.24 -14.41 -25.79
N ASN A 198 5.99 -14.96 -24.60
CA ASN A 198 5.12 -16.14 -24.46
C ASN A 198 3.64 -15.78 -24.62
N LEU A 199 3.28 -14.54 -24.30
CA LEU A 199 1.92 -14.06 -24.46
C LEU A 199 1.53 -13.98 -25.94
N SER A 200 2.41 -13.43 -26.79
CA SER A 200 2.15 -13.32 -28.23
C SER A 200 2.04 -14.69 -28.91
N LEU A 201 2.85 -15.68 -28.49
CA LEU A 201 2.75 -17.05 -28.98
C LEU A 201 1.38 -17.68 -28.65
N ASN A 202 0.86 -17.46 -27.44
CA ASN A 202 -0.44 -17.97 -27.03
C ASN A 202 -1.61 -17.27 -27.75
N THR A 203 -1.48 -15.99 -28.08
CA THR A 203 -2.53 -15.27 -28.83
C THR A 203 -2.61 -15.74 -30.28
N VAL A 204 -1.48 -16.06 -30.91
CA VAL A 204 -1.43 -16.55 -32.30
C VAL A 204 -2.02 -17.96 -32.42
N GLN A 205 -1.79 -18.83 -31.44
CA GLN A 205 -2.31 -20.21 -31.45
C GLN A 205 -3.83 -20.31 -31.22
N ASN A 206 -4.46 -19.30 -30.62
CA ASN A 206 -5.89 -19.29 -30.31
C ASN A 206 -6.72 -18.47 -31.33
N ALA A 207 -6.10 -18.01 -32.41
CA ALA A 207 -6.73 -17.24 -33.48
C ALA A 207 -7.06 -18.09 -34.73
N GLU A 208 -6.85 -19.41 -34.67
CA GLU A 208 -7.18 -20.40 -35.71
C GLU A 208 -8.44 -21.21 -35.37
#